data_AF-A0A954I3J2-F1
#
_entry.id   AF-A0A954I3J2-F1
#
_cell.length_a   1.000
_cell.length_b   1.000
_cell.length_c   1.000
_cell.angle_alpha   90.00
_cell.angle_beta   90.00
_cell.angle_gamma   90.00
#
_symmetry.space_group_name_H-M   'P 1'
#
loop_
_entity.id
_entity.type
_entity.pdbx_description
1 polymer ?
#
loop_
_entity_poly.entity_id
_entity_poly.type
_entity_poly.pdbx_seq_one_letter_code
_entity_poly.pdbx_strand_id
1 'polypeptide(L)'
;MAITQVITLGDILIPRKKLDMISAVYFGLLIGIFLSYLLNLALDPIVGVGTWAPLVRWMTFLILPYVCITLLLQTKDDFRFVIPYVEFSKEVKGNRPMLLDTSSIIDGRIADLVETKVFDSELVVPTFILQELQDIADSGDKLRRNRGRRGLDVLNRLRNSPHVEVRLHETDDDSKEFRAMTVDQRLVALAKD
;
A
#
# COMPACT_ATOMS: atom_id res chain seq x y z
N MET A 1 -30.94 2.92 -28.99
CA MET A 1 -31.43 3.41 -27.68
C MET A 1 -31.53 2.31 -26.62
N ALA A 2 -32.09 1.13 -26.92
CA ALA A 2 -32.16 0.04 -25.92
C ALA A 2 -30.78 -0.48 -25.47
N ILE A 3 -29.85 -0.66 -26.41
CA ILE A 3 -28.49 -1.14 -26.11
C ILE A 3 -27.73 -0.17 -25.20
N THR A 4 -27.85 1.14 -25.48
CA THR A 4 -27.19 2.18 -24.68
C THR A 4 -27.75 2.27 -23.26
N GLN A 5 -29.06 2.07 -23.08
CA GLN A 5 -29.70 2.07 -21.76
C GLN A 5 -29.30 0.85 -20.91
N VAL A 6 -29.12 -0.32 -21.54
CA VAL A 6 -28.65 -1.55 -20.87
C VAL A 6 -27.21 -1.40 -20.40
N ILE A 7 -26.35 -0.79 -21.22
CA ILE A 7 -24.95 -0.53 -20.87
C ILE A 7 -24.86 0.43 -19.68
N THR A 8 -25.61 1.54 -19.70
CA THR A 8 -25.61 2.52 -18.60
C THR A 8 -26.20 1.97 -17.30
N LEU A 9 -27.23 1.11 -17.38
CA LEU A 9 -27.74 0.44 -16.18
C LEU A 9 -26.74 -0.57 -15.62
N GLY A 10 -26.06 -1.32 -16.50
CA GLY A 10 -25.01 -2.26 -16.10
C GLY A 10 -23.84 -1.58 -15.40
N ASP A 11 -23.45 -0.38 -15.87
CA ASP A 11 -22.37 0.41 -15.28
C ASP A 11 -22.73 0.96 -13.88
N ILE A 12 -24.01 1.31 -13.66
CA ILE A 12 -24.52 1.78 -12.36
C ILE A 12 -24.71 0.63 -11.36
N LEU A 13 -25.03 -0.58 -11.84
CA LEU A 13 -25.31 -1.76 -11.02
C LEU A 13 -24.07 -2.56 -10.58
N ILE A 14 -22.87 -2.21 -11.07
CA ILE A 14 -21.62 -2.90 -10.73
C ILE A 14 -20.80 -1.99 -9.81
N PRO A 15 -20.89 -2.13 -8.47
CA PRO A 15 -20.05 -1.39 -7.56
C PRO A 15 -18.61 -1.89 -7.69
N ARG A 16 -17.68 -0.97 -7.97
CA ARG A 16 -16.21 -1.08 -7.90
C ARG A 16 -15.68 -2.52 -7.88
N LYS A 17 -15.57 -3.16 -9.06
CA LYS A 17 -14.82 -4.41 -9.15
C LYS A 17 -13.34 -4.13 -8.88
N LYS A 18 -12.70 -4.99 -8.08
CA LYS A 18 -11.24 -4.97 -7.89
C LYS A 18 -10.57 -5.01 -9.27
N LEU A 19 -9.65 -4.09 -9.54
CA LEU A 19 -8.97 -3.97 -10.84
C LEU A 19 -8.35 -5.32 -11.28
N ASP A 20 -7.87 -6.11 -10.32
CA ASP A 20 -7.33 -7.46 -10.55
C ASP A 20 -8.31 -8.42 -11.23
N MET A 21 -9.61 -8.32 -10.93
CA MET A 21 -10.61 -9.21 -11.52
C MET A 21 -10.87 -8.81 -12.98
N ILE A 22 -10.86 -7.51 -13.25
CA ILE A 22 -11.04 -6.98 -14.61
C ILE A 22 -9.85 -7.36 -15.48
N SER A 23 -8.63 -7.21 -14.97
CA SER A 23 -7.41 -7.57 -15.71
C SER A 23 -7.32 -9.08 -15.96
N ALA A 24 -7.61 -9.92 -14.97
CA ALA A 24 -7.60 -11.37 -15.13
C ALA A 24 -8.61 -11.86 -16.19
N VAL A 25 -9.83 -11.31 -16.19
CA VAL A 25 -10.85 -11.65 -17.20
C VAL A 25 -10.42 -11.18 -18.58
N TYR A 26 -9.85 -9.97 -18.71
CA TYR A 26 -9.37 -9.44 -19.98
C TYR A 26 -8.25 -10.30 -20.57
N PHE A 27 -7.20 -10.60 -19.78
CA PHE A 27 -6.09 -11.43 -20.24
C PHE A 27 -6.53 -12.87 -20.53
N GLY A 28 -7.41 -13.44 -19.71
CA GLY A 28 -7.94 -14.79 -19.93
C GLY A 28 -8.77 -14.92 -21.19
N LEU A 29 -9.55 -13.89 -21.52
CA LEU A 29 -10.32 -13.85 -22.77
C LEU A 29 -9.39 -13.70 -23.98
N LEU A 30 -8.39 -12.82 -23.91
CA LEU A 30 -7.42 -12.61 -25.00
C LEU A 30 -6.61 -13.88 -25.29
N ILE A 31 -6.01 -14.47 -24.25
CA ILE A 31 -5.22 -15.70 -24.35
C ILE A 31 -6.11 -16.87 -24.78
N GLY A 32 -7.32 -16.96 -24.22
CA GLY A 32 -8.27 -18.02 -24.53
C GLY A 32 -8.69 -18.02 -26.00
N ILE A 33 -9.04 -16.87 -26.55
CA ILE A 33 -9.41 -16.75 -27.98
C ILE A 33 -8.21 -17.08 -28.88
N PHE A 34 -7.02 -16.60 -28.53
CA PHE A 34 -5.80 -16.89 -29.27
C PHE A 34 -5.49 -18.39 -29.27
N LEU A 35 -5.61 -19.05 -28.12
CA LEU A 35 -5.38 -20.49 -28.00
C LEU A 35 -6.46 -21.31 -28.71
N SER A 36 -7.73 -20.87 -28.68
CA SER A 36 -8.82 -21.48 -29.47
C SER A 36 -8.53 -21.41 -30.96
N TYR A 37 -7.99 -20.28 -31.43
CA TYR A 37 -7.60 -20.11 -32.83
C TYR A 37 -6.46 -21.06 -33.22
N LEU A 38 -5.40 -21.14 -32.41
CA LEU A 38 -4.29 -22.06 -32.65
C LEU A 38 -4.74 -23.53 -32.65
N LEU A 39 -5.62 -23.91 -31.73
CA LEU A 39 -6.13 -25.28 -31.66
C LEU A 39 -6.98 -25.63 -32.87
N ASN A 40 -7.83 -24.71 -33.33
CA ASN A 40 -8.60 -24.92 -34.56
C ASN A 40 -7.70 -25.03 -35.80
N LEU A 41 -6.63 -24.25 -35.88
CA LEU A 41 -5.64 -24.37 -36.98
C LEU A 41 -4.98 -25.75 -36.99
N ALA A 42 -4.68 -26.31 -35.82
CA ALA A 42 -4.11 -27.66 -35.70
C ALA A 42 -5.13 -28.78 -35.98
N LEU A 43 -6.41 -28.56 -35.69
CA LEU A 43 -7.49 -29.54 -35.90
C LEU A 43 -8.06 -29.53 -37.33
N ASP A 44 -7.88 -28.43 -38.07
CA ASP A 44 -8.38 -28.25 -39.44
C ASP A 44 -8.03 -29.41 -40.40
N PRO A 45 -6.78 -29.93 -40.45
CA PRO A 45 -6.45 -31.05 -41.35
C PRO A 45 -7.15 -32.38 -41.00
N ILE A 46 -7.63 -32.55 -39.77
CA ILE A 46 -8.28 -33.78 -39.29
C ILE A 46 -9.80 -33.66 -39.36
N VAL A 47 -10.34 -32.51 -38.94
CA VAL A 47 -11.76 -32.32 -38.68
C VAL A 47 -12.43 -31.43 -39.74
N GLY A 48 -11.66 -30.69 -40.55
CA GLY A 48 -12.15 -29.61 -41.42
C GLY A 48 -13.13 -30.04 -42.53
N VAL A 49 -13.19 -31.33 -42.88
CA VAL A 49 -14.06 -31.86 -43.95
C VAL A 49 -15.35 -32.53 -43.44
N GLY A 50 -15.54 -32.65 -42.12
CA GLY A 50 -16.72 -33.31 -41.54
C GLY A 50 -17.94 -32.38 -41.42
N THR A 51 -19.16 -32.91 -41.49
CA THR A 51 -20.40 -32.14 -41.26
C THR A 51 -20.47 -31.52 -39.86
N TRP A 52 -19.73 -32.08 -38.91
CA TRP A 52 -19.63 -31.61 -37.52
C TRP A 52 -18.52 -30.57 -37.30
N ALA A 53 -17.69 -30.29 -38.31
CA ALA A 53 -16.58 -29.33 -38.22
C ALA A 53 -16.97 -27.95 -37.69
N PRO A 54 -18.05 -27.29 -38.18
CA PRO A 54 -18.43 -25.98 -37.64
C PRO A 54 -18.84 -26.08 -36.17
N LEU A 55 -19.56 -27.14 -35.78
CA LEU A 55 -20.02 -27.33 -34.40
C LEU A 55 -18.84 -27.49 -33.43
N VAL A 56 -17.83 -28.27 -33.82
CA VAL A 56 -16.59 -28.41 -33.03
C VAL A 56 -15.89 -27.06 -32.88
N ARG A 57 -15.77 -26.28 -33.98
CA ARG A 57 -15.13 -24.96 -33.95
C ARG A 57 -15.82 -23.99 -32.98
N TRP A 58 -17.14 -23.89 -33.02
CA TRP A 58 -17.91 -23.05 -32.10
C TRP A 58 -17.75 -23.50 -30.64
N MET A 59 -17.74 -24.81 -30.38
CA MET A 59 -17.50 -25.36 -29.04
C MET A 59 -16.12 -24.98 -28.52
N THR A 60 -15.08 -25.06 -29.36
CA THR A 60 -13.72 -24.68 -28.98
C THR A 60 -13.60 -23.18 -28.66
N PHE A 61 -14.32 -22.30 -29.36
CA PHE A 61 -14.31 -20.86 -29.04
C PHE A 61 -15.10 -20.50 -27.76
N LEU A 62 -15.95 -21.38 -27.27
CA LEU A 62 -16.68 -21.17 -26.01
C LEU A 62 -15.95 -21.78 -24.81
N ILE A 63 -15.49 -23.03 -24.94
CA ILE A 63 -14.93 -23.80 -23.84
C ILE A 63 -13.55 -23.29 -23.45
N LEU A 64 -12.67 -23.04 -24.41
CA LEU A 64 -11.28 -22.67 -24.12
C LEU A 64 -11.15 -21.33 -23.38
N PRO A 65 -11.83 -20.25 -23.81
CA PRO A 65 -11.76 -18.98 -23.08
C PRO A 65 -12.34 -19.09 -21.68
N TYR A 66 -13.41 -19.87 -21.47
CA TYR A 66 -13.96 -20.11 -20.14
C TYR A 66 -12.96 -20.82 -19.22
N VAL A 67 -12.26 -21.85 -19.73
CA VAL A 67 -11.21 -22.56 -18.98
C VAL A 67 -10.04 -21.62 -18.66
N CYS A 68 -9.57 -20.82 -19.63
CA CYS A 68 -8.49 -19.85 -19.40
C CYS A 68 -8.84 -18.80 -18.35
N ILE A 69 -10.05 -18.22 -18.41
CA ILE A 69 -10.51 -17.24 -17.42
C ILE A 69 -10.59 -17.88 -16.03
N THR A 70 -11.15 -19.08 -15.93
CA THR A 70 -11.29 -19.79 -14.65
C THR A 70 -9.93 -20.13 -14.03
N LEU A 71 -8.98 -20.62 -14.83
CA LEU A 71 -7.63 -20.90 -14.37
C LEU A 71 -6.90 -19.63 -13.90
N LEU A 72 -6.96 -18.54 -14.66
CA LEU A 72 -6.34 -17.27 -14.24
C LEU A 72 -6.95 -16.70 -12.97
N LEU A 73 -8.26 -16.84 -12.78
CA LEU A 73 -8.93 -16.41 -11.55
C LEU A 73 -8.56 -17.30 -10.35
N GLN A 74 -8.37 -18.60 -10.56
CA GLN A 74 -7.93 -19.52 -9.51
C GLN A 74 -6.47 -19.30 -9.10
N THR A 75 -5.57 -19.03 -10.05
CA THR A 75 -4.15 -18.79 -9.77
C THR A 75 -3.85 -17.35 -9.33
N LYS A 76 -4.79 -16.41 -9.52
CA LYS A 76 -4.61 -14.99 -9.16
C LYS A 76 -4.20 -14.80 -7.69
N ASP A 77 -4.68 -15.64 -6.78
CA ASP A 77 -4.37 -15.52 -5.36
C ASP A 77 -3.04 -16.20 -4.97
N ASP A 78 -2.53 -17.14 -5.78
CA ASP A 78 -1.18 -17.70 -5.64
C ASP A 78 -0.08 -16.78 -6.21
N PHE A 79 -0.39 -15.98 -7.23
CA PHE A 79 0.55 -14.99 -7.79
C PHE A 79 0.89 -13.85 -6.82
N ARG A 80 0.12 -13.66 -5.75
CA ARG A 80 0.49 -12.74 -4.66
C ARG A 80 1.78 -13.15 -3.94
N PHE A 81 2.25 -14.38 -4.12
CA PHE A 81 3.52 -14.86 -3.58
C PHE A 81 4.72 -14.64 -4.53
N VAL A 82 4.48 -14.52 -5.85
CA VAL A 82 5.54 -14.45 -6.88
C VAL A 82 5.75 -13.03 -7.41
N ILE A 83 4.71 -12.20 -7.40
CA ILE A 83 4.84 -10.76 -7.60
C ILE A 83 4.32 -10.13 -6.31
N PRO A 84 5.18 -9.55 -5.45
CA PRO A 84 4.70 -8.77 -4.33
C PRO A 84 3.77 -7.73 -4.94
N TYR A 85 2.50 -7.74 -4.52
CA TYR A 85 1.64 -6.61 -4.70
C TYR A 85 2.34 -5.49 -3.94
N VAL A 86 3.20 -4.75 -4.65
CA VAL A 86 3.69 -3.47 -4.19
C VAL A 86 2.44 -2.62 -4.26
N GLU A 87 1.65 -2.67 -3.19
CA GLU A 87 0.77 -1.57 -2.87
C GLU A 87 1.70 -0.37 -2.97
N PHE A 88 1.50 0.46 -3.99
CA PHE A 88 2.12 1.77 -4.03
C PHE A 88 1.47 2.61 -2.90
N SER A 89 1.54 2.16 -1.64
CA SER A 89 2.08 3.06 -0.64
C SER A 89 3.44 3.47 -1.19
N LYS A 90 3.83 4.70 -0.96
CA LYS A 90 5.06 5.25 -1.49
C LYS A 90 6.23 4.53 -0.79
N GLU A 91 6.48 3.25 -1.08
CA GLU A 91 7.70 2.53 -0.77
C GLU A 91 8.78 3.12 -1.67
N VAL A 92 9.19 4.33 -1.32
CA VAL A 92 10.53 4.80 -1.61
C VAL A 92 11.46 3.82 -0.92
N LYS A 93 11.83 2.75 -1.63
CA LYS A 93 13.09 2.04 -1.37
C LYS A 93 14.20 3.11 -1.38
N GLY A 94 14.48 3.68 -0.21
CA GLY A 94 15.46 4.76 -0.10
C GLY A 94 15.44 5.58 1.18
N ASN A 95 14.32 5.73 1.89
CA ASN A 95 14.30 6.54 3.11
C ASN A 95 13.94 5.67 4.32
N ARG A 96 14.95 5.34 5.13
CA ARG A 96 14.73 4.80 6.48
C ARG A 96 13.83 5.78 7.25
N PRO A 97 12.90 5.29 8.07
CA PRO A 97 12.10 6.17 8.93
C PRO A 97 13.03 7.03 9.77
N MET A 98 12.73 8.32 9.86
CA MET A 98 13.49 9.25 10.67
C MET A 98 12.92 9.26 12.08
N LEU A 99 13.70 8.74 13.03
CA LEU A 99 13.35 8.79 14.44
C LEU A 99 13.57 10.21 14.99
N LEU A 100 12.54 10.78 15.61
CA LEU A 100 12.61 12.12 16.19
C LEU A 100 12.95 12.08 17.68
N ASP A 101 13.92 12.90 18.05
CA ASP A 101 14.30 13.17 19.44
C ASP A 101 13.62 14.45 19.98
N THR A 102 13.44 14.51 21.30
CA THR A 102 12.91 15.65 22.06
C THR A 102 13.63 16.94 21.72
N SER A 103 14.97 16.92 21.65
CA SER A 103 15.77 18.12 21.36
C SER A 103 15.50 18.70 19.97
N SER A 104 15.37 17.82 18.97
CA SER A 104 15.11 18.18 17.57
C SER A 104 13.70 18.75 17.39
N ILE A 105 12.73 18.25 18.15
CA ILE A 105 11.36 18.75 18.16
C ILE A 105 11.28 20.14 18.83
N ILE A 106 11.92 20.34 19.99
CA ILE A 106 11.92 21.62 20.71
C ILE A 106 12.55 22.74 19.88
N ASP A 107 13.63 22.45 19.18
CA ASP A 107 14.33 23.41 18.33
C ASP A 107 13.47 23.86 17.14
N GLY A 108 12.66 22.95 16.59
CA GLY A 108 11.60 23.25 15.62
C GLY A 108 12.05 23.34 14.16
N ARG A 109 13.36 23.42 13.89
CA ARG A 109 13.91 23.47 12.52
C ARG A 109 13.51 22.25 11.67
N ILE A 110 13.19 21.12 12.30
CA ILE A 110 12.69 19.94 11.59
C ILE A 110 11.40 20.22 10.81
N ALA A 111 10.49 21.05 11.34
CA ALA A 111 9.26 21.42 10.65
C ALA A 111 9.54 22.29 9.42
N ASP A 112 10.49 23.21 9.52
CA ASP A 112 10.87 24.06 8.39
C ASP A 112 11.59 23.24 7.31
N LEU A 113 12.43 22.27 7.69
CA LEU A 113 13.06 21.35 6.74
C LEU A 113 12.04 20.47 6.00
N VAL A 114 11.01 20.00 6.69
CA VAL A 114 9.89 19.26 6.06
C VAL A 114 9.17 20.13 5.03
N GLU A 115 8.94 21.41 5.32
CA GLU A 115 8.31 22.34 4.37
C GLU A 115 9.17 22.60 3.13
N THR A 116 10.49 22.60 3.28
CA THR A 116 11.42 22.72 2.13
C THR A 116 11.52 21.45 1.27
N LYS A 117 10.86 20.35 1.66
CA LYS A 117 10.87 19.06 0.94
C LYS A 117 12.28 18.48 0.71
N VAL A 118 13.21 18.76 1.64
CA VAL A 118 14.59 18.25 1.55
C VAL A 118 14.64 16.73 1.75
N PHE A 119 13.67 16.17 2.48
CA PHE A 119 13.53 14.73 2.69
C PHE A 119 12.06 14.32 2.70
N ASP A 120 11.81 13.10 2.23
CA ASP A 120 10.47 12.52 1.98
C ASP A 120 10.28 11.22 2.81
N SER A 121 10.94 11.15 3.98
CA SER A 121 10.90 10.02 4.92
C SER A 121 9.74 10.16 5.90
N GLU A 122 9.11 9.03 6.26
CA GLU A 122 8.22 8.95 7.41
C GLU A 122 8.96 9.40 8.69
N LEU A 123 8.28 10.22 9.51
CA LEU A 123 8.78 10.66 10.81
C LEU A 123 8.16 9.79 11.90
N VAL A 124 9.02 9.14 12.68
CA VAL A 124 8.60 8.26 13.77
C VAL A 124 8.81 8.98 15.10
N VAL A 125 7.74 9.09 15.89
CA VAL A 125 7.75 9.70 17.22
C VAL A 125 7.38 8.64 18.25
N PRO A 126 8.34 8.18 19.07
CA PRO A 126 8.07 7.22 20.14
C PRO A 126 7.22 7.81 21.25
N THR A 127 6.41 6.98 21.90
CA THR A 127 5.54 7.43 23.01
C THR A 127 6.34 8.05 24.18
N PHE A 128 7.54 7.53 24.46
CA PHE A 128 8.38 8.06 25.55
C PHE A 128 8.93 9.47 25.25
N ILE A 129 9.11 9.84 23.98
CA ILE A 129 9.49 11.20 23.58
C ILE A 129 8.33 12.17 23.79
N LEU A 130 7.10 11.73 23.49
CA LEU A 130 5.90 12.52 23.78
C LEU A 130 5.74 12.75 25.29
N GLN A 131 6.00 11.72 26.11
CA GLN A 131 5.98 11.81 27.56
C GLN A 131 7.02 12.82 28.08
N GLU A 132 8.26 12.75 27.59
CA GLU A 132 9.30 13.71 28.00
C GLU A 132 8.94 15.15 27.62
N LEU A 133 8.38 15.38 26.43
CA LEU A 133 7.91 16.71 26.02
C LEU A 133 6.80 17.24 26.94
N GLN A 134 5.88 16.37 27.37
CA GLN A 134 4.83 16.72 28.34
C GLN A 134 5.43 17.03 29.71
N ASP A 135 6.35 16.21 30.22
CA ASP A 135 7.04 16.44 31.49
C ASP A 135 7.80 17.79 31.50
N ILE A 136 8.45 18.14 30.38
CA ILE A 136 9.11 19.43 30.20
C ILE A 136 8.07 20.56 30.16
N ALA A 137 6.93 20.36 29.50
CA ALA A 137 5.84 21.34 29.40
C ALA A 137 5.14 21.59 30.76
N ASP A 138 5.13 20.59 31.64
CA ASP A 138 4.53 20.68 32.98
C ASP A 138 5.56 21.04 34.07
N SER A 139 6.80 21.30 33.68
CA SER A 139 7.86 21.73 34.60
C SER A 139 7.51 23.04 35.35
N GLY A 140 7.91 23.10 36.62
CA GLY A 140 7.78 24.31 37.45
C GLY A 140 8.63 25.49 36.95
N ASP A 141 9.71 25.22 36.21
CA ASP A 141 10.54 26.24 35.59
C ASP A 141 9.85 26.79 34.32
N LYS A 142 9.57 28.10 34.34
CA LYS A 142 8.93 28.83 33.24
C LYS A 142 9.68 28.66 31.90
N LEU A 143 11.02 28.63 31.92
CA LEU A 143 11.81 28.48 30.69
C LEU A 143 11.73 27.05 30.13
N ARG A 144 11.70 26.03 30.99
CA ARG A 144 11.50 24.64 30.56
C ARG A 144 10.09 24.44 30.03
N ARG A 145 9.08 24.92 30.76
CA ARG A 145 7.66 24.87 30.34
C ARG A 145 7.44 25.49 28.96
N ASN A 146 7.99 26.68 28.72
CA ASN A 146 7.84 27.34 27.42
C ASN A 146 8.48 26.53 26.28
N ARG A 147 9.61 25.86 26.53
CA ARG A 147 10.26 24.97 25.55
C ARG A 147 9.45 23.71 25.26
N GLY A 148 8.91 23.06 26.30
CA GLY A 148 8.06 21.87 26.14
C GLY A 148 6.79 22.17 25.33
N ARG A 149 6.10 23.27 25.67
CA ARG A 149 4.93 23.74 24.90
C ARG A 149 5.26 24.02 23.44
N ARG A 150 6.38 24.71 23.18
CA ARG A 150 6.85 24.93 21.81
C ARG A 150 7.10 23.62 21.06
N GLY A 151 7.71 22.63 21.72
CA GLY A 151 7.93 21.31 21.11
C GLY A 151 6.61 20.60 20.74
N LEU A 152 5.61 20.65 21.62
CA LEU A 152 4.28 20.11 21.33
C LEU A 152 3.58 20.85 20.17
N ASP A 153 3.75 22.17 20.07
CA ASP A 153 3.23 22.96 18.95
C ASP A 153 3.89 22.57 17.61
N VAL A 154 5.21 22.37 17.60
CA VAL A 154 5.96 21.88 16.44
C VAL A 154 5.47 20.50 16.01
N LEU A 155 5.27 19.58 16.97
CA LEU A 155 4.77 18.24 16.70
C LEU A 155 3.37 18.28 16.06
N ASN A 156 2.48 19.16 16.55
CA ASN A 156 1.17 19.38 15.95
C ASN A 156 1.25 19.96 14.53
N ARG A 157 2.18 20.89 14.27
CA ARG A 157 2.44 21.41 12.93
C ARG A 157 2.90 20.30 11.98
N LEU A 158 3.82 19.45 12.42
CA LEU A 158 4.29 18.29 11.64
C LEU A 158 3.16 17.31 11.31
N ARG A 159 2.32 16.96 12.30
CA ARG A 159 1.17 16.05 12.10
C ARG A 159 0.13 16.57 11.10
N ASN A 160 -0.03 17.89 11.03
CA ASN A 160 -0.98 18.54 10.11
C ASN A 160 -0.35 18.87 8.74
N SER A 161 0.93 18.56 8.54
CA SER A 161 1.61 18.82 7.27
C SER A 161 1.18 17.83 6.20
N PRO A 162 0.82 18.27 4.98
CA PRO A 162 0.51 17.37 3.87
C PRO A 162 1.77 16.76 3.22
N HIS A 163 2.96 17.13 3.68
CA HIS A 163 4.23 16.76 3.04
C HIS A 163 4.93 15.58 3.69
N VAL A 164 4.57 15.22 4.92
CA VAL A 164 5.22 14.12 5.64
C VAL A 164 4.19 13.32 6.42
N GLU A 165 4.41 12.01 6.51
CA GLU A 165 3.64 11.15 7.39
C GLU A 165 4.33 11.11 8.76
N VAL A 166 3.58 11.43 9.81
CA VAL A 166 4.04 11.33 11.20
C VAL A 166 3.35 10.16 11.86
N ARG A 167 4.13 9.15 12.23
CA ARG A 167 3.65 7.96 12.93
C ARG A 167 4.05 7.99 14.39
N LEU A 168 3.06 7.87 15.27
CA LEU A 168 3.33 7.52 16.67
C LEU A 168 3.72 6.04 16.74
N HIS A 169 4.85 5.76 17.37
CA HIS A 169 5.29 4.40 17.64
C HIS A 169 5.08 4.08 19.11
N GLU A 170 4.10 3.20 19.36
CA GLU A 170 3.82 2.65 20.68
C GLU A 170 4.97 1.74 21.09
N THR A 171 5.76 2.22 22.04
CA THR A 171 6.82 1.40 22.63
C THR A 171 6.22 0.58 23.76
N ASP A 172 5.83 -0.66 23.45
CA ASP A 172 5.24 -1.63 24.38
C ASP A 172 6.28 -2.30 25.31
N ASP A 173 7.53 -1.82 25.32
CA ASP A 173 8.59 -2.46 26.09
C ASP A 173 8.52 -2.07 27.58
N ASP A 174 7.61 -2.74 28.28
CA ASP A 174 7.44 -2.72 29.73
C ASP A 174 8.54 -3.48 30.48
N SER A 175 9.59 -3.94 29.80
CA SER A 175 10.73 -4.55 30.45
C SER A 175 11.35 -3.55 31.45
N LYS A 176 11.65 -4.05 32.66
CA LYS A 176 12.29 -3.24 33.72
C LYS A 176 13.61 -2.63 33.26
N GLU A 177 14.26 -3.27 32.30
CA GLU A 177 15.52 -2.83 31.71
C GLU A 177 15.32 -1.60 30.82
N PHE A 178 14.32 -1.61 29.92
CA PHE A 178 14.00 -0.45 29.09
C PHE A 178 13.55 0.76 29.92
N ARG A 179 12.74 0.54 30.96
CA ARG A 179 12.32 1.61 31.89
C ARG A 179 13.48 2.19 32.73
N ALA A 180 14.54 1.44 32.97
CA ALA A 180 15.72 1.92 33.69
C ALA A 180 16.69 2.71 32.79
N MET A 181 16.59 2.56 31.47
CA MET A 181 17.42 3.28 30.50
C MET A 181 17.03 4.77 30.43
N THR A 182 18.02 5.60 30.09
CA THR A 182 17.80 7.01 29.74
C THR A 182 17.05 7.12 28.41
N VAL A 183 16.44 8.28 28.15
CA VAL A 183 15.74 8.54 26.87
C VAL A 183 16.65 8.30 25.67
N ASP A 184 17.90 8.80 25.74
CA ASP A 184 18.89 8.61 24.67
C ASP A 184 19.20 7.12 24.40
N GLN A 185 19.31 6.32 25.46
CA GLN A 185 19.56 4.88 25.34
C GLN A 185 18.37 4.17 24.68
N ARG A 186 17.14 4.55 25.04
CA ARG A 186 15.92 4.03 24.42
C ARG A 186 15.83 4.39 22.95
N LEU A 187 16.18 5.62 22.57
CA LEU A 187 16.25 6.04 21.16
C LEU A 187 17.26 5.21 20.37
N VAL A 188 18.46 4.96 20.92
CA VAL A 188 19.49 4.16 20.26
C VAL A 188 19.07 2.69 20.13
N ALA A 189 18.40 2.14 21.14
CA ALA A 189 17.84 0.79 21.07
C ALA A 189 16.80 0.71 19.96
N LEU A 190 15.84 1.63 19.95
CA LEU A 190 14.77 1.67 18.95
C LEU A 190 15.28 1.93 17.52
N ALA A 191 16.38 2.66 17.36
CA ALA A 191 16.99 2.91 16.05
C ALA A 191 17.79 1.72 15.49
N LYS A 192 18.10 0.71 16.33
CA LYS A 192 18.79 -0.51 15.91
C LYS A 192 17.85 -1.62 15.47
N ASP A 193 16.62 -1.60 15.98
CA ASP A 193 15.54 -2.52 15.62
C ASP A 193 14.97 -2.20 14.22
#